data_AF-A0A800ER43-F1
#
_entry.id   AF-A0A800ER43-F1
#
_cell.length_a   1.000
_cell.length_b   1.000
_cell.length_c   1.000
_cell.angle_alpha   90.00
_cell.angle_beta   90.00
_cell.angle_gamma   90.00
#
_symmetry.space_group_name_H-M   'P 1'
#
loop_
_entity.id
_entity.type
_entity.pdbx_description
1 polymer ?
#
loop_
_entity_poly.entity_id
_entity_poly.type
_entity_poly.pdbx_seq_one_letter_code
_entity_poly.pdbx_strand_id
1 'polypeptide(L)'
;GAYDPELDLLYWGTGNPGPDFIGEVREGDNLYSESLIALDPDTGELQWYFQFLPHDVHDYDSTQIPVLLDADFEGEPRKLVVFPNRNGFYYVLDRITGEFLVGKQFARQTWALGLDENGRPIEDPESIPDLDGALVYPDDDGAANWYSPTYSPQTNLIYQNVREKGATYFLADATYEPGRIYMGASRRTVPGEDPKGFLRALDALTGDLVWEIEVFSPPWGGLMSTAGGLVFSGTMEGDVFAADAQTGDVLWRFQTGGSVYANPITYLSEGRQYVALAAGSALFSFALPE
;
A
#
# COMPACT_ATOMS: atom_id res chain seq x y z
N GLY A 1 -8.46 1.66 -7.72
CA GLY A 1 -9.47 0.59 -7.57
C GLY A 1 -9.23 -0.51 -8.57
N ALA A 2 -10.08 -1.54 -8.52
CA ALA A 2 -10.05 -2.72 -9.39
C ALA A 2 -11.48 -3.11 -9.80
N TYR A 3 -11.64 -3.94 -10.82
CA TYR A 3 -12.95 -4.35 -11.32
C TYR A 3 -12.94 -5.85 -11.60
N ASP A 4 -13.97 -6.56 -11.12
CA ASP A 4 -14.21 -7.96 -11.47
C ASP A 4 -15.37 -8.05 -12.47
N PRO A 5 -15.11 -8.40 -13.74
CA PRO A 5 -16.16 -8.48 -14.77
C PRO A 5 -17.08 -9.69 -14.63
N GLU A 6 -16.71 -10.72 -13.85
CA GLU A 6 -17.59 -11.88 -13.62
C GLU A 6 -18.64 -11.58 -12.56
N LEU A 7 -18.27 -10.76 -11.57
CA LEU A 7 -19.15 -10.33 -10.48
C LEU A 7 -19.87 -9.01 -10.78
N ASP A 8 -19.38 -8.25 -11.78
CA ASP A 8 -19.80 -6.88 -12.07
C ASP A 8 -19.64 -5.96 -10.85
N LEU A 9 -18.47 -6.03 -10.20
CA LEU A 9 -18.16 -5.27 -8.98
C LEU A 9 -16.93 -4.39 -9.16
N LEU A 10 -17.07 -3.11 -8.82
CA LEU A 10 -16.01 -2.12 -8.74
C LEU A 10 -15.51 -1.99 -7.30
N TYR A 11 -14.22 -2.21 -7.07
CA TYR A 11 -13.57 -2.06 -5.76
C TYR A 11 -12.79 -0.76 -5.69
N TRP A 12 -13.02 0.03 -4.65
CA TRP A 12 -12.35 1.32 -4.48
C TRP A 12 -11.94 1.57 -3.03
N GLY A 13 -10.73 2.10 -2.85
CA GLY A 13 -10.23 2.50 -1.53
C GLY A 13 -10.65 3.93 -1.20
N THR A 14 -11.04 4.18 0.05
CA THR A 14 -11.39 5.52 0.56
C THR A 14 -10.30 6.04 1.49
N GLY A 15 -10.14 7.36 1.52
CA GLY A 15 -9.11 8.03 2.32
C GLY A 15 -9.54 8.35 3.76
N ASN A 16 -8.72 9.17 4.39
CA ASN A 16 -8.83 9.54 5.80
C ASN A 16 -10.00 10.51 6.10
N PRO A 17 -10.52 10.51 7.34
CA PRO A 17 -11.52 11.48 7.78
C PRO A 17 -10.88 12.81 8.25
N GLY A 18 -11.49 13.93 7.88
CA GLY A 18 -11.02 15.27 8.28
C GLY A 18 -11.67 15.77 9.59
N PRO A 19 -10.92 16.44 10.50
CA PRO A 19 -9.48 16.71 10.41
C PRO A 19 -8.65 15.47 10.73
N ASP A 20 -7.51 15.36 10.09
CA ASP A 20 -6.72 14.12 9.97
C ASP A 20 -6.32 13.53 11.35
N PHE A 21 -5.96 14.36 12.33
CA PHE A 21 -5.44 13.91 13.64
C PHE A 21 -6.36 14.21 14.83
N ILE A 22 -7.34 15.12 14.71
CA ILE A 22 -8.24 15.48 15.82
C ILE A 22 -9.53 14.66 15.73
N GLY A 23 -9.55 13.51 16.39
CA GLY A 23 -10.73 12.63 16.46
C GLY A 23 -11.92 13.23 17.24
N GLU A 24 -11.66 14.05 18.26
CA GLU A 24 -12.69 14.58 19.18
C GLU A 24 -13.84 15.34 18.49
N VAL A 25 -13.57 15.96 17.34
CA VAL A 25 -14.58 16.73 16.58
C VAL A 25 -15.39 15.88 15.59
N ARG A 26 -15.04 14.59 15.47
CA ARG A 26 -15.63 13.61 14.56
C ARG A 26 -15.77 12.25 15.24
N GLU A 27 -16.52 12.20 16.33
CA GLU A 27 -16.76 10.97 17.08
C GLU A 27 -17.36 9.83 16.22
N GLY A 28 -17.08 8.59 16.63
CA GLY A 28 -17.55 7.37 15.97
C GLY A 28 -16.62 6.88 14.87
N ASP A 29 -16.99 5.77 14.23
CA ASP A 29 -16.13 5.04 13.28
C ASP A 29 -15.80 5.82 11.99
N ASN A 30 -16.47 6.95 11.73
CA ASN A 30 -16.25 7.81 10.55
C ASN A 30 -16.51 7.14 9.18
N LEU A 31 -17.43 6.17 9.14
CA LEU A 31 -17.76 5.45 7.90
C LEU A 31 -18.19 6.39 6.77
N TYR A 32 -17.73 6.18 5.53
CA TYR A 32 -16.88 5.08 5.04
C TYR A 32 -15.42 5.51 4.80
N SER A 33 -14.81 6.29 5.69
CA SER A 33 -13.36 6.55 5.62
C SER A 33 -12.57 5.26 5.82
N GLU A 34 -11.32 5.25 5.37
CA GLU A 34 -10.39 4.15 5.59
C GLU A 34 -10.93 2.76 5.26
N SER A 35 -11.61 2.66 4.12
CA SER A 35 -12.33 1.46 3.74
C SER A 35 -11.97 1.00 2.34
N LEU A 36 -12.06 -0.30 2.11
CA LEU A 36 -12.31 -0.85 0.78
C LEU A 36 -13.82 -0.98 0.61
N ILE A 37 -14.37 -0.36 -0.42
CA ILE A 37 -15.77 -0.45 -0.78
C ILE A 37 -15.94 -1.23 -2.09
N ALA A 38 -17.00 -2.03 -2.18
CA ALA A 38 -17.46 -2.63 -3.42
C ALA A 38 -18.75 -1.96 -3.88
N LEU A 39 -18.77 -1.55 -5.14
CA LEU A 39 -19.84 -0.80 -5.77
C LEU A 39 -20.35 -1.54 -7.00
N ASP A 40 -21.65 -1.46 -7.22
CA ASP A 40 -22.23 -1.72 -8.53
C ASP A 40 -21.75 -0.61 -9.51
N PRO A 41 -21.06 -0.94 -10.61
CA PRO A 41 -20.43 0.05 -11.49
C PRO A 41 -21.45 0.86 -12.32
N ASP A 42 -22.66 0.35 -12.53
CA ASP A 42 -23.70 1.01 -13.33
C ASP A 42 -24.47 2.04 -12.50
N THR A 43 -24.69 1.76 -11.21
CA THR A 43 -25.55 2.54 -10.32
C THR A 43 -24.79 3.30 -9.23
N GLY A 44 -23.59 2.83 -8.87
CA GLY A 44 -22.83 3.29 -7.71
C GLY A 44 -23.38 2.80 -6.37
N GLU A 45 -24.30 1.84 -6.34
CA GLU A 45 -24.82 1.26 -5.11
C GLU A 45 -23.72 0.50 -4.34
N LEU A 46 -23.61 0.76 -3.04
CA LEU A 46 -22.69 0.07 -2.14
C LEU A 46 -23.18 -1.35 -1.87
N GLN A 47 -22.37 -2.34 -2.27
CA GLN A 47 -22.65 -3.76 -2.07
C GLN A 47 -22.11 -4.24 -0.72
N TRP A 48 -20.86 -3.90 -0.42
CA TRP A 48 -20.21 -4.16 0.86
C TRP A 48 -19.06 -3.19 1.11
N TYR A 49 -18.61 -3.11 2.36
CA TYR A 49 -17.40 -2.39 2.73
C TYR A 49 -16.63 -3.17 3.81
N PHE A 50 -15.31 -2.98 3.83
CA PHE A 50 -14.44 -3.37 4.94
C PHE A 50 -13.66 -2.13 5.38
N GLN A 51 -13.82 -1.72 6.64
CA GLN A 51 -13.11 -0.56 7.19
C GLN A 51 -11.84 -1.02 7.91
N PHE A 52 -10.68 -0.61 7.39
CA PHE A 52 -9.37 -1.00 7.92
C PHE A 52 -9.02 -0.27 9.22
N LEU A 53 -9.42 1.01 9.31
CA LEU A 53 -9.18 1.83 10.49
C LEU A 53 -10.40 2.71 10.82
N PRO A 54 -11.24 2.25 11.76
CA PRO A 54 -12.30 3.05 12.33
C PRO A 54 -11.72 4.22 13.13
N HIS A 55 -12.33 5.40 13.03
CA HIS A 55 -11.92 6.59 13.80
C HIS A 55 -10.43 6.97 13.65
N ASP A 56 -9.87 6.86 12.44
CA ASP A 56 -8.46 7.17 12.16
C ASP A 56 -7.99 8.50 12.75
N VAL A 57 -6.84 8.52 13.42
CA VAL A 57 -6.18 9.73 13.93
C VAL A 57 -4.71 9.79 13.50
N HIS A 58 -4.36 9.07 12.43
CA HIS A 58 -2.99 8.85 11.98
C HIS A 58 -2.75 9.19 10.50
N ASP A 59 -3.79 9.52 9.73
CA ASP A 59 -3.73 9.79 8.28
C ASP A 59 -3.35 8.55 7.45
N TYR A 60 -4.04 7.44 7.72
CA TYR A 60 -3.71 6.14 7.15
C TYR A 60 -4.55 5.74 5.93
N ASP A 61 -4.74 6.68 4.98
CA ASP A 61 -5.58 6.49 3.79
C ASP A 61 -5.51 5.08 3.20
N SER A 62 -6.66 4.44 3.08
CA SER A 62 -6.84 3.12 2.50
C SER A 62 -7.07 3.20 0.99
N THR A 63 -6.29 4.03 0.30
CA THR A 63 -6.40 4.31 -1.14
C THR A 63 -5.41 3.52 -2.01
N GLN A 64 -4.73 2.53 -1.43
CA GLN A 64 -3.82 1.62 -2.15
C GLN A 64 -4.59 0.83 -3.22
N ILE A 65 -3.83 0.19 -4.13
CA ILE A 65 -4.41 -0.58 -5.24
C ILE A 65 -4.85 -1.97 -4.73
N PRO A 66 -6.16 -2.28 -4.71
CA PRO A 66 -6.61 -3.63 -4.41
C PRO A 66 -6.17 -4.59 -5.52
N VAL A 67 -5.64 -5.76 -5.13
CA VAL A 67 -5.21 -6.80 -6.07
C VAL A 67 -6.19 -7.96 -6.00
N LEU A 68 -6.92 -8.20 -7.11
CA LEU A 68 -7.87 -9.30 -7.20
C LEU A 68 -7.15 -10.57 -7.66
N LEU A 69 -7.38 -11.68 -6.97
CA LEU A 69 -6.82 -12.98 -7.35
C LEU A 69 -7.77 -14.13 -7.02
N ASP A 70 -7.71 -15.18 -7.83
CA ASP A 70 -8.43 -16.42 -7.61
C ASP A 70 -7.43 -17.46 -7.13
N ALA A 71 -7.70 -18.06 -5.97
CA ALA A 71 -6.79 -19.01 -5.34
C ALA A 71 -7.55 -20.08 -4.55
N ASP A 72 -6.89 -21.21 -4.33
CA ASP A 72 -7.30 -22.15 -3.30
C ASP A 72 -6.91 -21.56 -1.94
N PHE A 73 -7.89 -21.33 -1.07
CA PHE A 73 -7.70 -20.80 0.27
C PHE A 73 -8.31 -21.78 1.26
N GLU A 74 -7.47 -22.35 2.12
CA GLU A 74 -7.85 -23.38 3.09
C GLU A 74 -8.54 -24.61 2.45
N GLY A 75 -8.17 -24.97 1.22
CA GLY A 75 -8.71 -26.12 0.49
C GLY A 75 -9.98 -25.85 -0.30
N GLU A 76 -10.44 -24.59 -0.34
CA GLU A 76 -11.62 -24.18 -1.11
C GLU A 76 -11.25 -23.09 -2.13
N PRO A 77 -11.79 -23.14 -3.36
CA PRO A 77 -11.58 -22.08 -4.35
C PRO A 77 -12.27 -20.79 -3.88
N ARG A 78 -11.51 -19.71 -3.74
CA ARG A 78 -11.99 -18.39 -3.30
C ARG A 78 -11.64 -17.29 -4.30
N LYS A 79 -12.52 -16.30 -4.35
CA LYS A 79 -12.33 -15.04 -5.05
C LYS A 79 -11.84 -14.01 -4.02
N LEU A 80 -10.55 -13.69 -4.06
CA LEU A 80 -9.89 -12.88 -3.04
C LEU A 80 -9.57 -11.48 -3.55
N VAL A 81 -9.51 -10.53 -2.61
CA VAL A 81 -8.83 -9.25 -2.77
C VAL A 81 -7.76 -9.12 -1.70
N VAL A 82 -6.57 -8.74 -2.13
CA VAL A 82 -5.40 -8.51 -1.28
C VAL A 82 -5.10 -7.03 -1.20
N PHE A 83 -4.73 -6.58 0.00
CA PHE A 83 -4.55 -5.16 0.28
C PHE A 83 -3.40 -4.92 1.30
N PRO A 84 -2.16 -4.69 0.84
CA PRO A 84 -1.10 -4.14 1.68
C PRO A 84 -1.44 -2.68 1.99
N ASN A 85 -1.89 -2.41 3.21
CA ASN A 85 -2.46 -1.12 3.58
C ASN A 85 -1.39 -0.14 4.08
N ARG A 86 -1.66 1.17 3.95
CA ARG A 86 -0.85 2.27 4.50
C ARG A 86 -0.52 2.07 5.98
N ASN A 87 -1.47 1.54 6.75
CA ASN A 87 -1.37 1.32 8.18
C ASN A 87 -0.36 0.24 8.62
N GLY A 88 0.30 -0.46 7.69
CA GLY A 88 1.32 -1.48 8.00
C GLY A 88 0.78 -2.91 8.20
N PHE A 89 -0.53 -3.10 8.05
CA PHE A 89 -1.15 -4.42 7.96
C PHE A 89 -1.48 -4.80 6.52
N TYR A 90 -1.37 -6.10 6.25
CA TYR A 90 -1.71 -6.75 5.02
C TYR A 90 -3.01 -7.50 5.23
N TYR A 91 -3.97 -7.27 4.34
CA TYR A 91 -5.31 -7.83 4.45
C TYR A 91 -5.61 -8.75 3.26
N VAL A 92 -6.26 -9.87 3.56
CA VAL A 92 -6.92 -10.72 2.57
C VAL A 92 -8.40 -10.78 2.91
N LEU A 93 -9.23 -10.41 1.93
CA LEU A 93 -10.67 -10.42 2.06
C LEU A 93 -11.29 -11.28 0.96
N ASP A 94 -12.46 -11.86 1.22
CA ASP A 94 -13.31 -12.37 0.16
C ASP A 94 -13.89 -11.20 -0.64
N ARG A 95 -13.61 -11.13 -1.93
CA ARG A 95 -14.03 -9.97 -2.74
C ARG A 95 -15.52 -10.01 -3.11
N ILE A 96 -16.21 -11.12 -2.92
CA ILE A 96 -17.66 -11.19 -3.15
C ILE A 96 -18.41 -10.56 -1.98
N THR A 97 -17.97 -10.82 -0.74
CA THR A 97 -18.71 -10.50 0.47
C THR A 97 -18.09 -9.40 1.33
N GLY A 98 -16.79 -9.11 1.16
CA GLY A 98 -16.02 -8.26 2.06
C GLY A 98 -15.60 -8.97 3.35
N GLU A 99 -15.80 -10.29 3.46
CA GLU A 99 -15.41 -11.08 4.63
C GLU A 99 -13.89 -10.98 4.86
N PHE A 100 -13.50 -10.68 6.10
CA PHE A 100 -12.11 -10.72 6.54
C PHE A 100 -11.61 -12.16 6.68
N LEU A 101 -10.45 -12.45 6.08
CA LEU A 101 -9.85 -13.78 6.11
C LEU A 101 -8.48 -13.77 6.79
N VAL A 102 -7.61 -12.82 6.42
CA VAL A 102 -6.25 -12.71 6.97
C VAL A 102 -5.90 -11.26 7.26
N GLY A 103 -5.23 -11.06 8.38
CA GLY A 103 -4.59 -9.81 8.77
C GLY A 103 -3.19 -10.07 9.28
N LYS A 104 -2.18 -9.48 8.65
CA LYS A 104 -0.77 -9.69 9.00
C LYS A 104 -0.01 -8.38 9.03
N GLN A 105 0.71 -8.11 10.11
CA GLN A 105 1.67 -7.01 10.11
C GLN A 105 2.80 -7.32 9.11
N PHE A 106 2.92 -6.54 8.04
CA PHE A 106 3.93 -6.71 6.99
C PHE A 106 5.01 -5.63 7.02
N ALA A 107 4.82 -4.59 7.82
CA ALA A 107 5.76 -3.51 8.08
C ALA A 107 5.82 -3.17 9.56
N ARG A 108 6.85 -2.44 9.98
CA ARG A 108 6.89 -1.90 11.35
C ARG A 108 5.70 -0.96 11.56
N GLN A 109 4.83 -1.31 12.50
CA GLN A 109 3.74 -0.46 12.98
C GLN A 109 3.70 -0.48 14.51
N THR A 110 3.31 0.63 15.13
CA THR A 110 3.20 0.80 16.59
C THR A 110 1.90 1.47 17.01
N TRP A 111 0.95 1.62 16.11
CA TRP A 111 -0.34 2.28 16.42
C TRP A 111 -1.40 1.27 16.90
N ALA A 112 -1.23 -0.02 16.57
CA ALA A 112 -2.10 -1.09 17.04
C ALA A 112 -1.30 -2.21 17.73
N LEU A 113 -1.88 -2.77 18.77
CA LEU A 113 -1.38 -3.97 19.47
C LEU A 113 -1.63 -5.25 18.66
N GLY A 114 -2.50 -5.21 17.66
CA GLY A 114 -2.87 -6.31 16.79
C GLY A 114 -4.21 -6.08 16.10
N LEU A 115 -4.71 -7.11 15.44
CA LEU A 115 -6.07 -7.16 14.88
C LEU A 115 -6.90 -8.17 15.67
N ASP A 116 -8.19 -7.91 15.84
CA ASP A 116 -9.13 -8.87 16.39
C ASP A 116 -9.55 -9.95 15.36
N GLU A 117 -10.44 -10.85 15.75
CA GLU A 117 -10.92 -11.94 14.89
C GLU A 117 -11.66 -11.48 13.62
N ASN A 118 -12.12 -10.23 13.58
CA ASN A 118 -12.83 -9.63 12.44
C ASN A 118 -11.93 -8.67 11.64
N GLY A 119 -10.64 -8.58 11.99
CA GLY A 119 -9.69 -7.68 11.35
C GLY A 119 -9.78 -6.23 11.83
N ARG A 120 -10.53 -5.94 12.90
CA ARG A 120 -10.56 -4.60 13.50
C ARG A 120 -9.30 -4.38 14.33
N PRO A 121 -8.63 -3.22 14.20
CA PRO A 121 -7.44 -2.94 15.00
C PRO A 121 -7.73 -2.79 16.48
N ILE A 122 -6.84 -3.33 17.29
CA ILE A 122 -6.77 -3.09 18.73
C ILE A 122 -5.77 -1.95 18.92
N GLU A 123 -6.26 -0.71 18.89
CA GLU A 123 -5.42 0.48 18.96
C GLU A 123 -4.61 0.57 20.26
N ASP A 124 -3.38 1.05 20.13
CA ASP A 124 -2.53 1.41 21.27
C ASP A 124 -2.81 2.86 21.68
N PRO A 125 -3.31 3.12 22.90
CA PRO A 125 -3.54 4.48 23.37
C PRO A 125 -2.28 5.36 23.40
N GLU A 126 -1.08 4.78 23.49
CA GLU A 126 0.18 5.54 23.44
C GLU A 126 0.46 6.12 22.04
N SER A 127 -0.24 5.64 21.02
CA SER A 127 -0.11 6.11 19.64
C SER A 127 -0.96 7.33 19.33
N ILE A 128 -1.92 7.67 20.19
CA ILE A 128 -2.84 8.79 19.97
C ILE A 128 -2.10 10.09 20.28
N PRO A 129 -1.93 11.01 19.30
CA PRO A 129 -1.21 12.25 19.53
C PRO A 129 -1.91 13.15 20.56
N ASP A 130 -1.11 13.84 21.36
CA ASP A 130 -1.55 14.94 22.22
C ASP A 130 -0.62 16.15 22.05
N LEU A 131 -0.66 17.11 22.99
CA LEU A 131 0.21 18.30 22.94
C LEU A 131 1.69 17.99 23.26
N ASP A 132 1.97 16.91 23.98
CA ASP A 132 3.33 16.46 24.33
C ASP A 132 3.93 15.55 23.24
N GLY A 133 3.04 14.95 22.45
CA GLY A 133 3.29 14.29 21.18
C GLY A 133 3.48 12.78 21.28
N ALA A 134 3.05 12.06 20.24
CA ALA A 134 3.12 10.61 20.15
C ALA A 134 4.06 10.17 19.03
N LEU A 135 5.01 9.28 19.34
CA LEU A 135 5.85 8.63 18.34
C LEU A 135 5.11 7.44 17.73
N VAL A 136 4.93 7.46 16.43
CA VAL A 136 4.17 6.44 15.70
C VAL A 136 4.94 5.92 14.49
N TYR A 137 4.74 4.62 14.23
CA TYR A 137 5.14 3.92 13.02
C TYR A 137 3.91 3.23 12.40
N PRO A 138 3.81 3.17 11.05
CA PRO A 138 4.55 4.04 10.12
C PRO A 138 4.23 5.52 10.38
N ASP A 139 4.92 6.46 9.74
CA ASP A 139 4.42 7.84 9.70
C ASP A 139 3.24 7.96 8.72
N ASP A 140 2.69 9.16 8.54
CA ASP A 140 1.59 9.53 7.64
C ASP A 140 1.91 9.23 6.17
N ASP A 141 3.20 9.10 5.79
CA ASP A 141 3.56 8.60 4.45
C ASP A 141 3.16 7.11 4.29
N GLY A 142 3.04 6.38 5.41
CA GLY A 142 2.59 5.01 5.51
C GLY A 142 3.64 3.95 5.16
N ALA A 143 3.30 2.70 5.45
CA ALA A 143 4.10 1.54 5.04
C ALA A 143 3.98 1.26 3.53
N ALA A 144 2.81 1.52 2.95
CA ALA A 144 2.49 1.45 1.54
C ALA A 144 1.68 2.69 1.13
N ASN A 145 1.67 3.08 -0.15
CA ASN A 145 0.97 4.29 -0.60
C ASN A 145 0.40 4.12 -2.03
N TRP A 146 0.32 5.18 -2.85
CA TRP A 146 -0.33 5.16 -4.17
C TRP A 146 0.30 4.21 -5.20
N TYR A 147 1.58 3.88 -5.03
CA TYR A 147 2.34 3.12 -6.00
C TYR A 147 1.86 1.66 -6.05
N SER A 148 1.74 1.11 -7.26
CA SER A 148 1.09 -0.19 -7.41
C SER A 148 2.00 -1.35 -6.98
N PRO A 149 1.49 -2.31 -6.20
CA PRO A 149 2.10 -3.62 -6.09
C PRO A 149 1.97 -4.40 -7.40
N THR A 150 2.56 -5.59 -7.43
CA THR A 150 2.35 -6.54 -8.52
C THR A 150 2.25 -7.95 -7.98
N TYR A 151 1.44 -8.79 -8.63
CA TYR A 151 1.21 -10.19 -8.26
C TYR A 151 1.83 -11.11 -9.32
N SER A 152 2.36 -12.26 -8.89
CA SER A 152 2.76 -13.33 -9.81
C SER A 152 1.99 -14.61 -9.48
N PRO A 153 1.11 -15.10 -10.38
CA PRO A 153 0.44 -16.39 -10.19
C PRO A 153 1.41 -17.59 -10.32
N GLN A 154 2.62 -17.38 -10.85
CA GLN A 154 3.63 -18.44 -10.95
C GLN A 154 4.29 -18.74 -9.60
N THR A 155 4.44 -17.72 -8.76
CA THR A 155 5.09 -17.81 -7.44
C THR A 155 4.10 -17.72 -6.29
N ASN A 156 2.86 -17.29 -6.58
CA ASN A 156 1.85 -16.91 -5.59
C ASN A 156 2.33 -15.81 -4.61
N LEU A 157 3.15 -14.88 -5.12
CA LEU A 157 3.70 -13.79 -4.31
C LEU A 157 3.14 -12.45 -4.76
N ILE A 158 2.92 -11.57 -3.78
CA ILE A 158 2.70 -10.15 -3.95
C ILE A 158 4.02 -9.42 -3.68
N TYR A 159 4.43 -8.59 -4.62
CA TYR A 159 5.58 -7.72 -4.45
C TYR A 159 5.09 -6.32 -4.10
N GLN A 160 5.59 -5.78 -2.99
CA GLN A 160 5.15 -4.51 -2.42
C GLN A 160 6.39 -3.69 -2.04
N ASN A 161 6.42 -2.43 -2.47
CA ASN A 161 7.40 -1.47 -1.99
C ASN A 161 6.96 -1.00 -0.58
N VAL A 162 7.86 -1.05 0.39
CA VAL A 162 7.58 -0.81 1.80
C VAL A 162 8.48 0.28 2.35
N ARG A 163 7.89 1.16 3.16
CA ARG A 163 8.56 2.26 3.84
C ARG A 163 8.58 1.96 5.33
N GLU A 164 9.75 1.96 5.94
CA GLU A 164 9.92 1.87 7.39
C GLU A 164 10.47 3.17 7.92
N LYS A 165 9.56 4.01 8.39
CA LYS A 165 9.82 5.37 8.86
C LYS A 165 8.78 5.73 9.91
N GLY A 166 9.19 6.46 10.94
CA GLY A 166 8.27 6.96 11.96
C GLY A 166 8.29 8.48 12.03
N ALA A 167 7.37 9.02 12.82
CA ALA A 167 7.33 10.43 13.16
C ALA A 167 6.69 10.66 14.52
N THR A 168 7.00 11.80 15.13
CA THR A 168 6.31 12.28 16.32
C THR A 168 5.28 13.33 15.92
N TYR A 169 4.03 13.14 16.31
CA TYR A 169 2.91 14.03 16.03
C TYR A 169 2.51 14.80 17.28
N PHE A 170 2.29 16.09 17.14
CA PHE A 170 1.83 16.98 18.21
C PHE A 170 0.53 17.63 17.77
N LEU A 171 -0.54 17.48 18.56
CA LEU A 171 -1.83 18.11 18.25
C LEU A 171 -1.68 19.63 18.15
N ALA A 172 -2.41 20.20 17.21
CA ALA A 172 -2.47 21.63 16.99
C ALA A 172 -3.90 22.02 16.62
N ASP A 173 -4.34 23.21 17.02
CA ASP A 173 -5.68 23.70 16.67
C ASP A 173 -5.92 23.66 15.16
N ALA A 174 -7.04 23.08 14.75
CA ALA A 174 -7.51 23.11 13.37
C ALA A 174 -8.94 23.66 13.31
N THR A 175 -9.12 24.72 12.52
CA THR A 175 -10.43 25.28 12.19
C THR A 175 -10.70 25.06 10.71
N TYR A 176 -11.88 24.54 10.38
CA TYR A 176 -12.26 24.35 8.99
C TYR A 176 -12.48 25.69 8.30
N GLU A 177 -11.68 25.96 7.27
CA GLU A 177 -11.84 27.07 6.35
C GLU A 177 -11.70 26.55 4.91
N PRO A 178 -12.69 26.76 4.02
CA PRO A 178 -12.60 26.30 2.64
C PRO A 178 -11.31 26.74 1.95
N GLY A 179 -10.55 25.78 1.41
CA GLY A 179 -9.27 26.02 0.73
C GLY A 179 -8.05 26.14 1.65
N ARG A 180 -8.19 25.95 2.96
CA ARG A 180 -7.08 25.83 3.92
C ARG A 180 -6.84 24.36 4.29
N ILE A 181 -5.61 24.09 4.71
CA ILE A 181 -5.21 22.80 5.28
C ILE A 181 -5.98 22.56 6.58
N TYR A 182 -6.44 21.32 6.80
CA TYR A 182 -7.28 20.94 7.94
C TYR A 182 -6.78 19.64 8.62
N MET A 183 -5.50 19.60 9.02
CA MET A 183 -4.84 18.38 9.55
C MET A 183 -5.06 18.18 11.06
N GLY A 184 -4.84 19.21 11.87
CA GLY A 184 -4.95 19.11 13.34
C GLY A 184 -3.72 18.56 14.08
N ALA A 185 -2.58 18.39 13.41
CA ALA A 185 -1.31 18.09 14.05
C ALA A 185 -0.12 18.69 13.29
N SER A 186 1.01 18.78 13.98
CA SER A 186 2.32 19.00 13.39
C SER A 186 3.18 17.76 13.50
N ARG A 187 3.98 17.49 12.46
CA ARG A 187 4.86 16.32 12.33
C ARG A 187 6.31 16.70 12.61
N ARG A 188 7.05 15.85 13.32
CA ARG A 188 8.51 15.92 13.44
C ARG A 188 9.14 14.57 13.09
N THR A 189 10.23 14.61 12.31
CA THR A 189 11.06 13.43 12.06
C THR A 189 11.70 12.93 13.36
N VAL A 190 11.86 11.63 13.49
CA VAL A 190 12.54 11.03 14.65
C VAL A 190 14.03 11.40 14.64
N PRO A 191 14.56 12.09 15.68
CA PRO A 191 15.96 12.48 15.70
C PRO A 191 16.92 11.29 15.65
N GLY A 192 17.85 11.30 14.69
CA GLY A 192 18.87 10.25 14.53
C GLY A 192 18.36 8.96 13.89
N GLU A 193 17.09 8.91 13.46
CA GLU A 193 16.58 7.81 12.67
C GLU A 193 17.14 7.83 11.24
N ASP A 194 17.41 6.63 10.72
CA ASP A 194 17.74 6.38 9.32
C ASP A 194 16.58 5.58 8.68
N PRO A 195 15.62 6.25 8.02
CA PRO A 195 14.47 5.59 7.42
C PRO A 195 14.86 4.54 6.38
N LYS A 196 14.18 3.39 6.39
CA LYS A 196 14.51 2.27 5.51
C LYS A 196 13.43 2.04 4.45
N GLY A 197 13.87 1.65 3.26
CA GLY A 197 12.99 1.27 2.16
C GLY A 197 13.25 -0.16 1.75
N PHE A 198 12.18 -0.87 1.38
CA PHE A 198 12.27 -2.26 0.95
C PHE A 198 11.40 -2.50 -0.29
N LEU A 199 11.83 -3.42 -1.15
CA LEU A 199 10.91 -4.20 -1.96
C LEU A 199 10.72 -5.55 -1.26
N ARG A 200 9.50 -5.86 -0.81
CA ARG A 200 9.16 -7.11 -0.14
C ARG A 200 8.37 -8.02 -1.07
N ALA A 201 8.70 -9.31 -1.07
CA ALA A 201 7.83 -10.36 -1.57
C ALA A 201 7.11 -11.02 -0.40
N LEU A 202 5.78 -10.99 -0.47
CA LEU A 202 4.89 -11.52 0.53
C LEU A 202 4.10 -12.69 -0.08
N ASP A 203 3.86 -13.74 0.70
CA ASP A 203 2.89 -14.77 0.32
C ASP A 203 1.52 -14.12 0.12
N ALA A 204 0.89 -14.38 -1.03
CA ALA A 204 -0.34 -13.69 -1.42
C ALA A 204 -1.55 -14.03 -0.54
N LEU A 205 -1.52 -15.16 0.17
CA LEU A 205 -2.64 -15.65 0.97
C LEU A 205 -2.43 -15.39 2.46
N THR A 206 -1.19 -15.29 2.94
CA THR A 206 -0.90 -15.10 4.36
C THR A 206 -0.28 -13.74 4.70
N GLY A 207 0.28 -13.04 3.71
CA GLY A 207 1.07 -11.82 3.93
C GLY A 207 2.43 -12.07 4.57
N ASP A 208 2.87 -13.33 4.68
CA ASP A 208 4.17 -13.67 5.26
C ASP A 208 5.33 -13.22 4.36
N LEU A 209 6.36 -12.67 4.97
CA LEU A 209 7.57 -12.26 4.26
C LEU A 209 8.33 -13.49 3.73
N VAL A 210 8.59 -13.51 2.42
CA VAL A 210 9.39 -14.54 1.76
C VAL A 210 10.82 -14.07 1.53
N TRP A 211 10.98 -12.87 0.95
CA TRP A 211 12.27 -12.21 0.77
C TRP A 211 12.08 -10.70 0.69
N GLU A 212 13.16 -9.95 0.90
CA GLU A 212 13.18 -8.50 0.70
C GLU A 212 14.50 -8.00 0.10
N ILE A 213 14.42 -6.87 -0.59
CA ILE A 213 15.56 -6.09 -1.08
C ILE A 213 15.54 -4.75 -0.37
N GLU A 214 16.56 -4.43 0.42
CA GLU A 214 16.74 -3.08 0.95
C GLU A 214 17.11 -2.13 -0.20
N VAL A 215 16.36 -1.04 -0.33
CA VAL A 215 16.68 0.08 -1.23
C VAL A 215 17.20 1.25 -0.42
N PHE A 216 17.95 2.14 -1.08
CA PHE A 216 18.71 3.20 -0.39
C PHE A 216 17.84 4.11 0.47
N SER A 217 16.66 4.48 -0.01
CA SER A 217 15.68 5.26 0.76
C SER A 217 14.27 4.70 0.58
N PRO A 218 13.34 5.04 1.49
CA PRO A 218 11.93 4.67 1.35
C PRO A 218 11.39 4.95 -0.07
N PRO A 219 10.87 3.94 -0.80
CA PRO A 219 10.47 4.06 -2.20
C PRO A 219 9.11 4.77 -2.41
N TRP A 220 8.93 5.36 -3.59
CA TRP A 220 7.65 5.90 -4.08
C TRP A 220 7.26 5.43 -5.49
N GLY A 221 8.10 4.59 -6.12
CA GLY A 221 7.81 3.97 -7.41
C GLY A 221 6.94 2.73 -7.24
N GLY A 222 6.24 2.32 -8.29
CA GLY A 222 5.50 1.06 -8.29
C GLY A 222 6.28 -0.08 -8.91
N LEU A 223 5.58 -1.20 -9.06
CA LEU A 223 6.16 -2.49 -9.40
C LEU A 223 5.48 -3.09 -10.62
N MET A 224 6.20 -3.97 -11.31
CA MET A 224 5.66 -4.81 -12.37
C MET A 224 6.38 -6.16 -12.39
N SER A 225 5.64 -7.26 -12.30
CA SER A 225 6.15 -8.62 -12.49
C SER A 225 5.84 -9.10 -13.90
N THR A 226 6.63 -10.06 -14.40
CA THR A 226 6.44 -10.66 -15.72
C THR A 226 6.50 -12.18 -15.64
N ALA A 227 5.89 -12.86 -16.61
CA ALA A 227 5.92 -14.33 -16.73
C ALA A 227 7.32 -14.91 -16.99
N GLY A 228 8.32 -14.05 -17.27
CA GLY A 228 9.72 -14.43 -17.34
C GLY A 228 10.41 -14.57 -15.98
N GLY A 229 9.67 -14.45 -14.87
CA GLY A 229 10.23 -14.57 -13.52
C GLY A 229 10.97 -13.33 -13.04
N LEU A 230 10.61 -12.15 -13.54
CA LEU A 230 11.26 -10.88 -13.18
C LEU A 230 10.28 -9.91 -12.52
N VAL A 231 10.78 -9.15 -11.54
CA VAL A 231 10.12 -7.99 -10.93
C VAL A 231 10.91 -6.73 -11.24
N PHE A 232 10.25 -5.73 -11.80
CA PHE A 232 10.81 -4.42 -12.12
C PHE A 232 10.32 -3.37 -11.14
N SER A 233 11.21 -2.43 -10.80
CA SER A 233 10.93 -1.28 -9.92
C SER A 233 11.88 -0.13 -10.23
N GLY A 234 11.66 1.01 -9.58
CA GLY A 234 12.65 2.07 -9.52
C GLY A 234 12.64 2.82 -8.18
N THR A 235 13.72 3.53 -7.91
CA THR A 235 13.96 4.24 -6.65
C THR A 235 14.02 5.76 -6.83
N MET A 236 13.97 6.49 -5.72
CA MET A 236 14.08 7.95 -5.73
C MET A 236 15.46 8.44 -6.17
N GLU A 237 16.49 7.62 -6.01
CA GLU A 237 17.87 7.86 -6.43
C GLU A 237 18.06 7.65 -7.93
N GLY A 238 17.00 7.23 -8.64
CA GLY A 238 17.00 7.04 -10.09
C GLY A 238 17.49 5.67 -10.55
N ASP A 239 17.71 4.74 -9.63
CA ASP A 239 17.97 3.35 -10.00
C ASP A 239 16.67 2.71 -10.50
N VAL A 240 16.71 2.16 -11.71
CA VAL A 240 15.73 1.19 -12.21
C VAL A 240 16.40 -0.17 -12.14
N PHE A 241 15.69 -1.17 -11.64
CA PHE A 241 16.24 -2.51 -11.52
C PHE A 241 15.24 -3.59 -11.91
N ALA A 242 15.78 -4.75 -12.24
CA ALA A 242 15.06 -6.01 -12.40
C ALA A 242 15.64 -7.03 -11.42
N ALA A 243 14.77 -7.67 -10.64
CA ALA A 243 15.13 -8.72 -9.70
C ALA A 243 14.46 -10.05 -10.09
N ASP A 244 15.08 -11.16 -9.72
CA ASP A 244 14.45 -12.48 -9.80
C ASP A 244 13.22 -12.52 -8.88
N ALA A 245 12.09 -12.98 -9.43
CA ALA A 245 10.79 -12.97 -8.75
C ALA A 245 10.70 -13.98 -7.59
N GLN A 246 11.54 -15.01 -7.57
CA GLN A 246 11.55 -16.03 -6.52
C GLN A 246 12.57 -15.73 -5.42
N THR A 247 13.71 -15.11 -5.75
CA THR A 247 14.81 -14.93 -4.78
C THR A 247 15.05 -13.48 -4.37
N GLY A 248 14.60 -12.50 -5.16
CA GLY A 248 14.94 -11.09 -4.95
C GLY A 248 16.35 -10.71 -5.42
N ASP A 249 17.07 -11.61 -6.08
CA ASP A 249 18.41 -11.30 -6.60
C ASP A 249 18.32 -10.22 -7.69
N VAL A 250 19.01 -9.09 -7.52
CA VAL A 250 19.05 -8.03 -8.52
C VAL A 250 19.91 -8.48 -9.70
N LEU A 251 19.26 -8.72 -10.84
CA LEU A 251 19.90 -9.23 -12.06
C LEU A 251 20.36 -8.12 -13.01
N TRP A 252 19.70 -6.97 -12.94
CA TRP A 252 19.99 -5.83 -13.78
C TRP A 252 19.67 -4.53 -13.07
N ARG A 253 20.47 -3.48 -13.35
CA ARG A 253 20.28 -2.14 -12.83
C ARG A 253 20.74 -1.09 -13.84
N PHE A 254 20.03 0.02 -13.88
CA PHE A 254 20.37 1.19 -14.68
C PHE A 254 20.05 2.48 -13.93
N GLN A 255 20.99 3.42 -13.94
CA GLN A 255 20.83 4.72 -13.30
C GLN A 255 20.33 5.74 -14.31
N THR A 256 19.12 6.24 -14.08
CA THR A 256 18.41 7.17 -14.98
C THR A 256 18.82 8.63 -14.78
N GLY A 257 19.40 8.97 -13.63
CA GLY A 257 19.73 10.33 -13.22
C GLY A 257 18.54 11.14 -12.69
N GLY A 258 17.35 10.55 -12.55
CA GLY A 258 16.16 11.21 -12.04
C GLY A 258 15.26 10.27 -11.24
N SER A 259 14.54 10.80 -10.25
CA SER A 259 13.71 9.98 -9.36
C SER A 259 12.59 9.23 -10.09
N VAL A 260 12.39 7.98 -9.72
CA VAL A 260 11.31 7.13 -10.24
C VAL A 260 10.13 7.12 -9.26
N TYR A 261 9.00 7.66 -9.71
CA TYR A 261 7.71 7.63 -8.99
C TYR A 261 6.64 6.82 -9.75
N ALA A 262 6.87 6.57 -11.04
CA ALA A 262 5.92 5.88 -11.89
C ALA A 262 6.04 4.36 -11.75
N ASN A 263 4.94 3.67 -12.04
CA ASN A 263 4.96 2.23 -12.21
C ASN A 263 5.63 1.88 -13.55
N PRO A 264 6.50 0.86 -13.60
CA PRO A 264 6.95 0.29 -14.86
C PRO A 264 5.78 -0.33 -15.63
N ILE A 265 5.86 -0.30 -16.96
CA ILE A 265 4.98 -1.04 -17.86
C ILE A 265 5.80 -1.88 -18.83
N THR A 266 5.19 -2.90 -19.43
CA THR A 266 5.80 -3.66 -20.53
C THR A 266 4.86 -3.75 -21.72
N TYR A 267 5.43 -3.78 -22.92
CA TYR A 267 4.67 -3.90 -24.17
C TYR A 267 5.50 -4.58 -25.25
N LEU A 268 4.82 -5.09 -26.27
CA LEU A 268 5.44 -5.64 -27.48
C LEU A 268 5.40 -4.61 -28.59
N SER A 269 6.52 -4.41 -29.28
CA SER A 269 6.59 -3.61 -30.50
C SER A 269 7.49 -4.32 -31.50
N GLU A 270 7.00 -4.52 -32.72
CA GLU A 270 7.75 -5.17 -33.82
C GLU A 270 8.38 -6.52 -33.42
N GLY A 271 7.67 -7.31 -32.60
CA GLY A 271 8.13 -8.64 -32.16
C GLY A 271 9.14 -8.62 -31.01
N ARG A 272 9.49 -7.45 -30.48
CA ARG A 272 10.40 -7.29 -29.34
C ARG A 272 9.68 -6.73 -28.12
N GLN A 273 9.97 -7.29 -26.95
CA GLN A 273 9.40 -6.83 -25.68
C GLN A 273 10.20 -5.63 -25.15
N TYR A 274 9.49 -4.65 -24.62
CA TYR A 274 10.04 -3.44 -24.02
C TYR A 274 9.53 -3.28 -22.59
N VAL A 275 10.34 -2.67 -21.74
CA VAL A 275 9.93 -2.15 -20.41
C VAL A 275 10.09 -0.65 -20.43
N ALA A 276 9.06 0.10 -20.06
CA ALA A 276 9.10 1.56 -20.02
C ALA A 276 8.65 2.11 -18.66
N LEU A 277 9.22 3.26 -18.30
CA LEU A 277 8.87 4.00 -17.09
C LEU A 277 9.33 5.46 -17.19
N ALA A 278 8.68 6.33 -16.43
CA ALA A 278 9.08 7.73 -16.29
C ALA A 278 10.04 7.91 -15.12
N ALA A 279 11.12 8.66 -15.34
CA ALA A 279 12.09 9.03 -14.31
C ALA A 279 12.46 10.51 -14.46
N GLY A 280 12.27 11.29 -13.40
CA GLY A 280 12.37 12.75 -13.45
C GLY A 280 11.46 13.34 -14.54
N SER A 281 12.05 14.00 -15.53
CA SER A 281 11.35 14.59 -16.68
C SER A 281 11.46 13.77 -17.97
N ALA A 282 11.98 12.54 -17.90
CA ALA A 282 12.23 11.69 -19.07
C ALA A 282 11.41 10.39 -19.03
N LEU A 283 11.15 9.84 -20.22
CA LEU A 283 10.61 8.50 -20.42
C LEU A 283 11.73 7.59 -20.90
N PHE A 284 11.94 6.48 -20.19
CA PHE A 284 12.88 5.43 -20.57
C PHE A 284 12.13 4.25 -21.17
N SER A 285 12.70 3.61 -22.18
CA SER A 285 12.21 2.34 -22.74
C SER A 285 13.39 1.42 -23.02
N PHE A 286 13.40 0.25 -22.40
CA PHE A 286 14.45 -0.75 -22.44
C PHE A 286 13.94 -1.95 -23.23
N ALA A 287 14.64 -2.29 -24.31
CA ALA A 287 14.31 -3.46 -25.10
C ALA A 287 14.94 -4.71 -24.46
N LEU A 288 14.15 -5.76 -24.21
CA LEU A 288 14.69 -7.01 -23.68
C LEU A 288 15.57 -7.72 -24.73
N PRO A 289 16.51 -8.60 -24.30
CA PRO A 289 17.22 -9.50 -25.19
C PRO A 289 16.25 -10.38 -26.00
N GLU A 290 16.71 -10.84 -27.18
CA GLU A 290 16.01 -11.86 -27.98
C GLU A 290 16.14 -13.26 -27.37
#